data_AF-A0A957NHZ4-F1
#
_entry.id   AF-A0A957NHZ4-F1
#
_cell.length_a   1.000
_cell.length_b   1.000
_cell.length_c   1.000
_cell.angle_alpha   90.00
_cell.angle_beta   90.00
_cell.angle_gamma   90.00
#
_symmetry.space_group_name_H-M   'P 1'
#
loop_
_entity.id
_entity.type
_entity.pdbx_description
1 polymer ?
#
loop_
_entity_poly.entity_id
_entity_poly.type
_entity_poly.pdbx_seq_one_letter_code
_entity_poly.pdbx_strand_id
1 'polypeptide(L)'
;ICRFVLEAPQSPEQVGDERWRTGSYTAQCIAEADAKPKTAREQHDCEVSIRYWLGSWPNLADRTRSSIVATWESVGDLLLHGIAHELVCTETNWLPELSFKGAITILDLPLQRFHETGRIVQGILKYTWQRAVLARDVTQEPRPVFLWIDEAQGHISAFDYEYQSTARSARACTVYLSQSITNYHAKLGSGAQANADALLGLFQTTIFHANSDAATNDWAAKRIGQHWTTTYNFNSGGGARNGARNNSSSGGSESVQYKILPSAFTTLRKGGPPNNLEVDAIVFQGGRIWRASGETYLKTTFKQG
;
A
#
# COMPACT_ATOMS: atom_id res chain seq x y z
N ILE A 1 -19.19 4.32 19.50
CA ILE A 1 -17.93 3.93 20.19
C ILE A 1 -17.37 5.08 21.03
N CYS A 2 -17.29 6.34 20.53
CA CYS A 2 -16.80 7.49 21.33
C CYS A 2 -17.48 7.62 22.69
N ARG A 3 -18.81 7.57 22.67
CA ARG A 3 -19.65 7.63 23.87
C ARG A 3 -19.30 6.56 24.92
N PHE A 4 -18.92 5.36 24.49
CA PHE A 4 -18.54 4.26 25.38
C PHE A 4 -17.21 4.52 26.12
N VAL A 5 -16.25 5.16 25.46
CA VAL A 5 -14.96 5.47 26.09
C VAL A 5 -15.10 6.68 27.01
N LEU A 6 -15.86 7.69 26.58
CA LEU A 6 -16.11 8.92 27.34
C LEU A 6 -16.91 8.68 28.63
N GLU A 7 -17.91 7.80 28.58
CA GLU A 7 -18.77 7.48 29.72
C GLU A 7 -18.25 6.31 30.57
N ALA A 8 -17.01 5.85 30.32
CA ALA A 8 -16.35 4.81 31.09
C ALA A 8 -16.10 5.26 32.55
N PRO A 9 -16.03 4.32 33.51
CA PRO A 9 -15.92 4.67 34.91
C PRO A 9 -14.56 5.35 35.18
N GLN A 10 -14.58 6.45 35.91
CA GLN A 10 -13.40 7.26 36.22
C GLN A 10 -12.69 6.81 37.50
N SER A 11 -13.37 6.04 38.35
CA SER A 11 -12.81 5.48 39.58
C SER A 11 -13.48 4.14 39.96
N PRO A 12 -12.85 3.33 40.84
CA PRO A 12 -13.43 2.07 41.30
C PRO A 12 -14.76 2.27 42.04
N GLU A 13 -14.92 3.37 42.76
CA GLU A 13 -16.14 3.69 43.50
C GLU A 13 -17.30 3.96 42.54
N GLN A 14 -17.04 4.60 41.39
CA GLN A 14 -18.06 4.89 40.39
C GLN A 14 -18.63 3.62 39.74
N VAL A 15 -17.87 2.52 39.70
CA VAL A 15 -18.36 1.21 39.22
C VAL A 15 -19.52 0.70 40.09
N GLY A 16 -19.51 1.01 41.39
CA GLY A 16 -20.57 0.69 42.34
C GLY A 16 -21.74 1.68 42.34
N ASP A 17 -21.59 2.85 41.73
CA ASP A 17 -22.62 3.90 41.73
C ASP A 17 -23.79 3.55 40.82
N GLU A 18 -24.98 3.47 41.40
CA GLU A 18 -26.23 3.16 40.72
C GLU A 18 -26.57 4.18 39.62
N ARG A 19 -26.20 5.46 39.80
CA ARG A 19 -26.40 6.50 38.78
C ARG A 19 -25.58 6.23 37.52
N TRP A 20 -24.32 5.81 37.69
CA TRP A 20 -23.47 5.46 36.55
C TRP A 20 -23.96 4.17 35.89
N ARG A 21 -24.29 3.13 36.68
CA ARG A 21 -24.75 1.83 36.15
C ARG A 21 -26.03 1.93 35.32
N THR A 22 -26.91 2.86 35.65
CA THR A 22 -28.18 3.06 34.93
C THR A 22 -28.07 4.10 33.80
N GLY A 23 -27.29 5.16 34.01
CA GLY A 23 -27.20 6.30 33.08
C GLY A 23 -26.09 6.22 32.04
N SER A 24 -25.01 5.47 32.28
CA SER A 24 -23.87 5.38 31.36
C SER A 24 -24.14 4.41 30.22
N TYR A 25 -23.87 4.87 29.00
CA TYR A 25 -23.85 4.07 27.79
C TYR A 25 -22.85 2.90 27.91
N THR A 26 -21.71 3.10 28.59
CA THR A 26 -20.71 2.07 28.83
C THR A 26 -21.27 0.94 29.68
N ALA A 27 -21.97 1.27 30.77
CA ALA A 27 -22.61 0.29 31.64
C ALA A 27 -23.71 -0.49 30.90
N GLN A 28 -24.52 0.20 30.10
CA GLN A 28 -25.56 -0.41 29.28
C GLN A 28 -24.97 -1.40 28.25
N CYS A 29 -23.93 -1.01 27.52
CA CYS A 29 -23.26 -1.89 26.57
C CYS A 29 -22.63 -3.11 27.25
N ILE A 30 -22.02 -2.95 28.43
CA ILE A 30 -21.45 -4.06 29.19
C ILE A 30 -22.56 -5.03 29.64
N ALA A 31 -23.67 -4.52 30.17
CA ALA A 31 -24.80 -5.35 30.58
C ALA A 31 -25.44 -6.10 29.41
N GLU A 32 -25.63 -5.42 28.27
CA GLU A 32 -26.15 -6.03 27.05
C GLU A 32 -25.20 -7.10 26.51
N ALA A 33 -23.90 -6.82 26.50
CA ALA A 33 -22.89 -7.80 26.09
C ALA A 33 -22.94 -9.03 27.01
N ASP A 34 -22.93 -8.85 28.32
CA ASP A 34 -22.97 -9.94 29.29
C ASP A 34 -24.24 -10.80 29.16
N ALA A 35 -25.39 -10.19 28.88
CA ALA A 35 -26.67 -10.89 28.73
C ALA A 35 -26.82 -11.66 27.40
N LYS A 36 -26.13 -11.26 26.32
CA LYS A 36 -26.27 -11.92 25.02
C LYS A 36 -25.81 -13.38 25.06
N PRO A 37 -26.48 -14.33 24.37
CA PRO A 37 -25.98 -15.68 24.20
C PRO A 37 -24.60 -15.67 23.55
N LYS A 38 -23.67 -16.47 24.09
CA LYS A 38 -22.28 -16.53 23.65
C LYS A 38 -21.80 -17.97 23.57
N THR A 39 -20.92 -18.24 22.61
CA THR A 39 -20.07 -19.43 22.62
C THR A 39 -19.08 -19.38 23.79
N ALA A 40 -18.46 -20.51 24.15
CA ALA A 40 -17.47 -20.54 25.22
C ALA A 40 -16.28 -19.60 24.98
N ARG A 41 -15.87 -19.42 23.71
CA ARG A 41 -14.81 -18.48 23.34
C ARG A 41 -15.25 -17.03 23.52
N GLU A 42 -16.41 -16.67 22.99
CA GLU A 42 -16.96 -15.31 23.13
C GLU A 42 -17.22 -14.94 24.59
N GLN A 43 -17.62 -15.92 25.41
CA GLN A 43 -17.79 -15.73 26.85
C GLN A 43 -16.46 -15.35 27.51
N HIS A 44 -15.38 -16.08 27.23
CA HIS A 44 -14.05 -15.74 27.74
C HIS A 44 -13.58 -14.35 27.28
N ASP A 45 -13.71 -14.05 25.99
CA ASP A 45 -13.31 -12.76 25.42
C ASP A 45 -14.12 -11.59 26.01
N CYS A 46 -15.42 -11.81 26.26
CA CYS A 46 -16.30 -10.85 26.92
C CYS A 46 -15.89 -10.63 28.38
N GLU A 47 -15.62 -11.69 29.15
CA GLU A 47 -15.18 -11.59 30.54
C GLU A 47 -13.85 -10.83 30.69
N VAL A 48 -12.89 -11.07 29.79
CA VAL A 48 -11.63 -10.33 29.76
C VAL A 48 -11.88 -8.85 29.50
N SER A 49 -12.75 -8.52 28.54
CA SER A 49 -13.11 -7.14 28.19
C SER A 49 -13.82 -6.42 29.34
N ILE A 50 -14.80 -7.08 29.99
CA ILE A 50 -15.53 -6.54 31.14
C ILE A 50 -14.57 -6.30 32.31
N ARG A 51 -13.67 -7.24 32.59
CA ARG A 51 -12.66 -7.12 33.65
C ARG A 51 -11.72 -5.94 33.42
N TYR A 52 -11.35 -5.67 32.17
CA TYR A 52 -10.57 -4.49 31.83
C TYR A 52 -11.34 -3.21 32.16
N TRP A 53 -12.57 -3.05 31.66
CA TRP A 53 -13.33 -1.80 31.79
C TRP A 53 -13.84 -1.53 33.21
N LEU A 54 -14.21 -2.56 33.96
CA LEU A 54 -14.73 -2.41 35.34
C LEU A 54 -13.64 -2.58 36.41
N GLY A 55 -12.50 -3.18 36.06
CA GLY A 55 -11.40 -3.44 36.97
C GLY A 55 -10.18 -2.59 36.65
N SER A 56 -9.49 -2.87 35.54
CA SER A 56 -8.21 -2.23 35.22
C SER A 56 -8.33 -0.74 34.91
N TRP A 57 -9.27 -0.34 34.03
CA TRP A 57 -9.48 1.02 33.57
C TRP A 57 -9.70 2.05 34.70
N PRO A 58 -10.63 1.84 35.65
CA PRO A 58 -10.85 2.79 36.74
C PRO A 58 -9.67 2.87 37.72
N ASN A 59 -8.81 1.84 37.75
CA ASN A 59 -7.60 1.83 38.58
C ASN A 59 -6.38 2.46 37.87
N LEU A 60 -6.49 2.86 36.60
CA LEU A 60 -5.42 3.61 35.92
C LEU A 60 -5.25 4.99 36.53
N ALA A 61 -4.01 5.47 36.61
CA ALA A 61 -3.74 6.84 37.00
C ALA A 61 -4.40 7.83 36.03
N ASP A 62 -4.95 8.93 36.55
CA ASP A 62 -5.72 9.92 35.78
C ASP A 62 -5.00 10.43 34.53
N ARG A 63 -3.69 10.67 34.63
CA ARG A 63 -2.87 11.11 33.49
C ARG A 63 -2.80 10.06 32.38
N THR A 64 -2.65 8.78 32.74
CA THR A 64 -2.60 7.67 31.79
C THR A 64 -3.93 7.50 31.09
N ARG A 65 -5.04 7.52 31.85
CA ARG A 65 -6.40 7.43 31.30
C ARG A 65 -6.69 8.59 30.36
N SER A 66 -6.41 9.82 30.78
CA SER A 66 -6.59 11.03 29.96
C SER A 66 -5.77 10.97 28.67
N SER A 67 -4.52 10.48 28.74
CA SER A 67 -3.68 10.29 27.55
C SER A 67 -4.26 9.27 26.57
N ILE A 68 -4.83 8.18 27.06
CA ILE A 68 -5.48 7.15 26.22
C ILE A 68 -6.73 7.73 25.56
N VAL A 69 -7.59 8.40 26.34
CA VAL A 69 -8.82 9.04 25.83
C VAL A 69 -8.48 10.08 24.76
N ALA A 70 -7.54 10.99 25.02
CA ALA A 70 -7.16 12.02 24.06
C ALA A 70 -6.59 11.43 22.75
N THR A 71 -5.77 10.37 22.85
CA THR A 71 -5.26 9.66 21.67
C THR A 71 -6.40 9.05 20.88
N TRP A 72 -7.34 8.43 21.57
CA TRP A 72 -8.51 7.79 20.96
C TRP A 72 -9.44 8.82 20.29
N GLU A 73 -9.77 9.91 20.98
CA GLU A 73 -10.64 10.98 20.49
C GLU A 73 -10.10 11.60 19.21
N SER A 74 -8.78 11.79 19.11
CA SER A 74 -8.16 12.35 17.90
C SER A 74 -8.48 11.55 16.63
N VAL A 75 -8.69 10.24 16.75
CA VAL A 75 -9.09 9.35 15.65
C VAL A 75 -10.61 9.19 15.59
N GLY A 76 -11.25 9.02 16.75
CA GLY A 76 -12.69 8.80 16.87
C GLY A 76 -13.52 9.98 16.35
N ASP A 77 -13.11 11.22 16.64
CA ASP A 77 -13.82 12.42 16.19
C ASP A 77 -13.86 12.56 14.67
N LEU A 78 -12.82 12.11 13.97
CA LEU A 78 -12.80 12.09 12.51
C LEU A 78 -13.89 11.18 11.93
N LEU A 79 -14.26 10.12 12.66
CA LEU A 79 -15.30 9.18 12.27
C LEU A 79 -16.71 9.62 12.68
N LEU A 80 -16.83 10.57 13.62
CA LEU A 80 -18.13 11.09 14.07
C LEU A 80 -18.73 12.17 13.17
N HIS A 81 -17.94 12.74 12.26
CA HIS A 81 -18.37 13.89 11.48
C HIS A 81 -18.37 13.63 9.98
N GLY A 82 -19.28 14.32 9.29
CA GLY A 82 -19.34 14.37 7.83
C GLY A 82 -19.44 13.00 7.18
N ILE A 83 -18.69 12.83 6.08
CA ILE A 83 -18.80 11.64 5.22
C ILE A 83 -18.26 10.36 5.88
N ALA A 84 -17.35 10.46 6.84
CA ALA A 84 -16.87 9.27 7.55
C ALA A 84 -17.97 8.67 8.41
N HIS A 85 -18.73 9.51 9.11
CA HIS A 85 -19.85 9.04 9.91
C HIS A 85 -20.89 8.31 9.04
N GLU A 86 -21.26 8.93 7.93
CA GLU A 86 -22.24 8.40 6.97
C GLU A 86 -21.78 7.08 6.32
N LEU A 87 -20.50 6.94 5.99
CA LEU A 87 -20.01 5.76 5.29
C LEU A 87 -19.68 4.57 6.20
N VAL A 88 -19.17 4.81 7.41
CA VAL A 88 -18.61 3.74 8.26
C VAL A 88 -19.12 3.71 9.70
N CYS A 89 -19.96 4.66 10.13
CA CYS A 89 -20.49 4.69 11.51
C CYS A 89 -22.04 4.67 11.59
N THR A 90 -22.74 4.60 10.46
CA THR A 90 -24.18 4.33 10.39
C THR A 90 -24.44 2.93 9.84
N GLU A 91 -25.62 2.70 9.26
CA GLU A 91 -25.90 1.47 8.50
C GLU A 91 -25.02 1.42 7.25
N THR A 92 -24.41 0.26 6.99
CA THR A 92 -23.63 0.00 5.77
C THR A 92 -24.30 -1.10 4.97
N ASN A 93 -24.41 -0.88 3.66
CA ASN A 93 -24.88 -1.88 2.70
C ASN A 93 -23.73 -2.53 1.92
N TRP A 94 -22.49 -2.21 2.29
CA TRP A 94 -21.30 -2.69 1.63
C TRP A 94 -20.68 -3.86 2.40
N LEU A 95 -20.39 -4.94 1.68
CA LEU A 95 -19.66 -6.09 2.19
C LEU A 95 -18.49 -6.40 1.25
N PRO A 96 -17.28 -6.64 1.77
CA PRO A 96 -16.14 -7.06 0.95
C PRO A 96 -16.42 -8.25 0.03
N GLU A 97 -17.21 -9.20 0.52
CA GLU A 97 -17.54 -10.47 -0.12
C GLU A 97 -18.35 -10.28 -1.40
N LEU A 98 -19.00 -9.13 -1.60
CA LEU A 98 -19.66 -8.79 -2.87
C LEU A 98 -18.66 -8.84 -4.04
N SER A 99 -17.39 -8.52 -3.79
CA SER A 99 -16.33 -8.64 -4.81
C SER A 99 -16.09 -10.09 -5.26
N PHE A 100 -16.35 -11.07 -4.41
CA PHE A 100 -16.22 -12.49 -4.75
C PHE A 100 -17.30 -12.93 -5.74
N LYS A 101 -18.45 -12.23 -5.71
CA LYS A 101 -19.56 -12.41 -6.64
C LYS A 101 -19.45 -11.53 -7.89
N GLY A 102 -18.38 -10.72 -8.00
CA GLY A 102 -18.09 -9.91 -9.18
C GLY A 102 -18.52 -8.45 -9.07
N ALA A 103 -19.01 -8.00 -7.91
CA ALA A 103 -19.26 -6.58 -7.69
C ALA A 103 -17.94 -5.80 -7.68
N ILE A 104 -17.97 -4.59 -8.23
CA ILE A 104 -16.83 -3.66 -8.20
C ILE A 104 -17.18 -2.55 -7.23
N THR A 105 -16.29 -2.32 -6.25
CA THR A 105 -16.40 -1.19 -5.33
C THR A 105 -15.48 -0.08 -5.78
N ILE A 106 -16.03 1.12 -5.98
CA ILE A 106 -15.28 2.31 -6.34
C ILE A 106 -15.35 3.26 -5.15
N LEU A 107 -14.19 3.66 -4.63
CA LEU A 107 -14.09 4.62 -3.53
C LEU A 107 -13.86 6.02 -4.12
N ASP A 108 -14.93 6.77 -4.37
CA ASP A 108 -14.85 8.16 -4.83
C ASP A 108 -14.63 9.12 -3.66
N LEU A 109 -13.44 9.03 -3.07
CA LEU A 109 -13.00 9.85 -1.93
C LEU A 109 -11.67 10.55 -2.25
N PRO A 110 -11.63 11.43 -3.26
CA PRO A 110 -10.39 12.11 -3.66
C PRO A 110 -9.78 12.89 -2.49
N LEU A 111 -8.48 12.64 -2.24
CA LEU A 111 -7.73 13.23 -1.13
C LEU A 111 -7.69 14.77 -1.20
N GLN A 112 -7.84 15.36 -2.39
CA GLN A 112 -7.89 16.80 -2.61
C GLN A 112 -9.16 17.44 -2.02
N ARG A 113 -10.26 16.67 -1.93
CA ARG A 113 -11.55 17.14 -1.41
C ARG A 113 -11.75 16.74 0.05
N PHE A 114 -11.41 15.50 0.40
CA PHE A 114 -11.73 14.92 1.70
C PHE A 114 -10.54 14.82 2.65
N HIS A 115 -9.33 15.18 2.19
CA HIS A 115 -8.11 15.23 2.98
C HIS A 115 -7.90 13.95 3.82
N GLU A 116 -7.63 14.10 5.12
CA GLU A 116 -7.32 12.98 6.01
C GLU A 116 -8.55 12.10 6.28
N THR A 117 -9.76 12.67 6.32
CA THR A 117 -11.01 11.91 6.48
C THR A 117 -11.20 10.90 5.33
N GLY A 118 -11.00 11.36 4.09
CA GLY A 118 -11.06 10.48 2.91
C GLY A 118 -10.00 9.39 2.95
N ARG A 119 -8.79 9.71 3.44
CA ARG A 119 -7.70 8.75 3.59
C ARG A 119 -8.02 7.65 4.60
N ILE A 120 -8.55 8.03 5.77
CA ILE A 120 -8.91 7.09 6.84
C ILE A 120 -10.03 6.16 6.39
N VAL A 121 -11.12 6.71 5.81
CA VAL A 121 -12.25 5.90 5.34
C VAL A 121 -11.81 4.90 4.27
N GLN A 122 -11.03 5.35 3.28
CA GLN A 122 -10.47 4.46 2.27
C GLN A 122 -9.55 3.40 2.89
N GLY A 123 -8.74 3.78 3.89
CA GLY A 123 -7.89 2.85 4.64
C GLY A 123 -8.67 1.77 5.37
N ILE A 124 -9.77 2.13 6.03
CA ILE A 124 -10.68 1.20 6.73
C ILE A 124 -11.28 0.22 5.72
N LEU A 125 -11.90 0.72 4.65
CA LEU A 125 -12.56 -0.12 3.64
C LEU A 125 -11.55 -1.05 2.94
N LYS A 126 -10.38 -0.52 2.57
CA LYS A 126 -9.27 -1.30 2.00
C LYS A 126 -8.83 -2.42 2.96
N TYR A 127 -8.58 -2.10 4.23
CA TYR A 127 -8.13 -3.07 5.22
C TYR A 127 -9.17 -4.17 5.43
N THR A 128 -10.45 -3.79 5.59
CA THR A 128 -11.56 -4.74 5.72
C THR A 128 -11.64 -5.67 4.51
N TRP A 129 -11.50 -5.11 3.30
CA TRP A 129 -11.48 -5.91 2.08
C TRP A 129 -10.26 -6.85 2.00
N GLN A 130 -9.06 -6.36 2.31
CA GLN A 130 -7.85 -7.18 2.34
C GLN A 130 -8.00 -8.36 3.31
N ARG A 131 -8.54 -8.12 4.51
CA ARG A 131 -8.83 -9.15 5.51
C ARG A 131 -9.80 -10.22 4.99
N ALA A 132 -10.90 -9.81 4.38
CA ALA A 132 -11.88 -10.73 3.81
C ALA A 132 -11.27 -11.59 2.69
N VAL A 133 -10.45 -10.98 1.83
CA VAL A 133 -9.76 -11.68 0.73
C VAL A 133 -8.80 -12.74 1.26
N LEU A 134 -8.05 -12.45 2.33
CA LEU A 134 -7.12 -13.42 2.93
C LEU A 134 -7.85 -14.55 3.68
N ALA A 135 -9.02 -14.26 4.25
CA ALA A 135 -9.86 -15.25 4.92
C ALA A 135 -10.67 -16.13 3.94
N ARG A 136 -10.72 -15.75 2.67
CA ARG A 136 -11.52 -16.41 1.64
C ARG A 136 -11.00 -17.81 1.31
N ASP A 137 -11.91 -18.78 1.30
CA ASP A 137 -11.65 -20.08 0.70
C ASP A 137 -11.75 -20.01 -0.84
N VAL A 138 -10.60 -20.05 -1.51
CA VAL A 138 -10.50 -20.00 -2.98
C VAL A 138 -11.05 -21.24 -3.68
N THR A 139 -11.36 -22.31 -2.95
CA THR A 139 -12.03 -23.49 -3.52
C THR A 139 -13.53 -23.26 -3.66
N GLN A 140 -14.15 -22.59 -2.69
CA GLN A 140 -15.57 -22.23 -2.70
C GLN A 140 -15.82 -20.95 -3.52
N GLU A 141 -14.93 -19.97 -3.41
CA GLU A 141 -15.01 -18.68 -4.11
C GLU A 141 -13.80 -18.48 -5.05
N PRO A 142 -13.75 -19.21 -6.19
CA PRO A 142 -12.54 -19.29 -7.02
C PRO A 142 -12.25 -18.03 -7.84
N ARG A 143 -13.17 -17.06 -7.87
CA ARG A 143 -13.09 -15.86 -8.71
C ARG A 143 -11.86 -15.02 -8.35
N PRO A 144 -10.99 -14.69 -9.32
CA PRO A 144 -9.94 -13.70 -9.10
C PRO A 144 -10.54 -12.34 -8.75
N VAL A 145 -9.94 -11.67 -7.79
CA VAL A 145 -10.34 -10.31 -7.38
C VAL A 145 -9.15 -9.37 -7.53
N PHE A 146 -9.41 -8.07 -7.52
CA PHE A 146 -8.35 -7.09 -7.66
C PHE A 146 -8.48 -5.92 -6.69
N LEU A 147 -7.33 -5.35 -6.37
CA LEU A 147 -7.18 -4.10 -5.65
C LEU A 147 -6.48 -3.12 -6.57
N TRP A 148 -7.15 -2.01 -6.90
CA TRP A 148 -6.58 -0.97 -7.74
C TRP A 148 -6.48 0.32 -6.94
N ILE A 149 -5.28 0.88 -6.82
CA ILE A 149 -5.04 2.10 -6.06
C ILE A 149 -4.24 3.07 -6.92
N ASP A 150 -4.87 4.20 -7.22
CA ASP A 150 -4.18 5.35 -7.79
C ASP A 150 -3.49 6.15 -6.67
N GLU A 151 -2.35 6.78 -6.99
CA GLU A 151 -1.49 7.48 -6.02
C GLU A 151 -1.23 6.66 -4.73
N ALA A 152 -0.88 5.38 -4.93
CA ALA A 152 -0.87 4.37 -3.88
C ALA A 152 -0.04 4.71 -2.65
N GLN A 153 1.01 5.54 -2.77
CA GLN A 153 1.78 6.04 -1.63
C GLN A 153 0.93 6.71 -0.53
N GLY A 154 -0.23 7.27 -0.90
CA GLY A 154 -1.17 7.86 0.05
C GLY A 154 -1.91 6.82 0.90
N HIS A 155 -1.98 5.58 0.43
CA HIS A 155 -2.85 4.56 1.01
C HIS A 155 -2.10 3.38 1.61
N ILE A 156 -0.76 3.45 1.72
CA ILE A 156 0.05 2.37 2.29
C ILE A 156 -0.13 2.31 3.81
N SER A 157 -0.27 1.10 4.32
CA SER A 157 -0.24 0.73 5.73
C SER A 157 0.71 -0.45 5.95
N ALA A 158 1.07 -0.71 7.20
CA ALA A 158 1.93 -1.83 7.56
C ALA A 158 1.37 -3.20 7.11
N PHE A 159 0.04 -3.33 7.05
CA PHE A 159 -0.63 -4.56 6.64
C PHE A 159 -0.49 -4.87 5.14
N ASP A 160 -0.18 -3.87 4.31
CA ASP A 160 -0.02 -4.11 2.86
C ASP A 160 1.10 -5.10 2.56
N TYR A 161 2.15 -5.15 3.38
CA TYR A 161 3.24 -6.11 3.20
C TYR A 161 2.74 -7.55 3.43
N GLU A 162 2.03 -7.78 4.53
CA GLU A 162 1.45 -9.08 4.87
C GLU A 162 0.45 -9.52 3.79
N TYR A 163 -0.44 -8.60 3.41
CA TYR A 163 -1.42 -8.83 2.35
C TYR A 163 -0.75 -9.19 1.03
N GLN A 164 0.22 -8.39 0.55
CA GLN A 164 0.86 -8.61 -0.74
C GLN A 164 1.68 -9.89 -0.79
N SER A 165 2.25 -10.33 0.34
CA SER A 165 3.00 -11.58 0.41
C SER A 165 2.11 -12.82 0.19
N THR A 166 0.82 -12.72 0.49
CA THR A 166 -0.16 -13.82 0.43
C THR A 166 -1.26 -13.63 -0.63
N ALA A 167 -1.40 -12.43 -1.20
CA ALA A 167 -2.43 -12.08 -2.18
C ALA A 167 -2.48 -13.05 -3.38
N ARG A 168 -1.32 -13.56 -3.82
CA ARG A 168 -1.23 -14.53 -4.92
C ARG A 168 -1.98 -15.83 -4.63
N SER A 169 -1.78 -16.44 -3.45
CA SER A 169 -2.48 -17.69 -3.09
C SER A 169 -3.98 -17.44 -2.89
N ALA A 170 -4.34 -16.25 -2.42
CA ALA A 170 -5.71 -15.77 -2.33
C ALA A 170 -6.32 -15.37 -3.68
N ARG A 171 -5.64 -15.57 -4.82
CA ARG A 171 -6.10 -15.17 -6.18
C ARG A 171 -6.49 -13.69 -6.28
N ALA A 172 -5.78 -12.82 -5.57
CA ALA A 172 -5.94 -11.39 -5.61
C ALA A 172 -4.82 -10.72 -6.42
N CYS A 173 -5.20 -9.77 -7.28
CA CYS A 173 -4.28 -9.00 -8.10
C CYS A 173 -4.25 -7.55 -7.64
N THR A 174 -3.09 -7.07 -7.21
CA THR A 174 -2.95 -5.70 -6.72
C THR A 174 -2.21 -4.84 -7.73
N VAL A 175 -2.81 -3.70 -8.07
CA VAL A 175 -2.27 -2.71 -9.01
C VAL A 175 -2.11 -1.39 -8.26
N TYR A 176 -0.85 -1.02 -8.01
CA TYR A 176 -0.49 0.27 -7.42
C TYR A 176 0.07 1.18 -8.50
N LEU A 177 -0.52 2.36 -8.62
CA LEU A 177 -0.04 3.42 -9.50
C LEU A 177 0.59 4.51 -8.66
N SER A 178 1.72 5.03 -9.12
CA SER A 178 2.41 6.13 -8.46
C SER A 178 3.31 6.85 -9.46
N GLN A 179 3.53 8.14 -9.20
CA GLN A 179 4.39 8.99 -10.04
C GLN A 179 5.88 8.70 -9.86
N SER A 180 6.32 8.36 -8.64
CA SER A 180 7.74 8.17 -8.34
C SER A 180 7.96 7.31 -7.09
N ILE A 181 9.12 6.65 -7.00
CA ILE A 181 9.52 5.96 -5.77
C ILE A 181 9.79 6.95 -4.64
N THR A 182 10.22 8.17 -4.96
CA THR A 182 10.44 9.25 -4.01
C THR A 182 9.18 9.60 -3.23
N ASN A 183 8.00 9.46 -3.85
CA ASN A 183 6.71 9.65 -3.17
C ASN A 183 6.45 8.59 -2.10
N TYR A 184 6.88 7.34 -2.31
CA TYR A 184 6.84 6.29 -1.28
C TYR A 184 7.79 6.62 -0.13
N HIS A 185 9.02 7.04 -0.46
CA HIS A 185 10.02 7.41 0.54
C HIS A 185 9.53 8.56 1.43
N ALA A 186 8.88 9.57 0.86
CA ALA A 186 8.33 10.70 1.59
C ALA A 186 7.18 10.29 2.55
N LYS A 187 6.40 9.27 2.20
CA LYS A 187 5.22 8.86 2.99
C LYS A 187 5.51 7.82 4.07
N LEU A 188 6.56 7.01 3.94
CA LEU A 188 6.88 5.92 4.87
C LEU A 188 7.78 6.30 6.06
N GLY A 189 8.24 7.56 6.14
CA GLY A 189 8.96 8.10 7.32
C GLY A 189 10.36 7.51 7.57
N SER A 190 10.74 7.28 8.83
CA SER A 190 12.05 6.72 9.18
C SER A 190 12.18 5.26 8.73
N GLY A 191 13.24 4.92 7.99
CA GLY A 191 13.39 3.58 7.37
C GLY A 191 12.58 3.40 6.10
N ALA A 192 12.00 4.48 5.56
CA ALA A 192 11.10 4.47 4.41
C ALA A 192 11.69 3.77 3.17
N GLN A 193 12.98 3.92 2.91
CA GLN A 193 13.60 3.33 1.72
C GLN A 193 13.57 1.79 1.79
N ALA A 194 14.03 1.20 2.89
CA ALA A 194 14.01 -0.25 3.06
C ALA A 194 12.58 -0.81 3.04
N ASN A 195 11.63 -0.11 3.67
CA ASN A 195 10.23 -0.51 3.69
C ASN A 195 9.57 -0.38 2.31
N ALA A 196 9.85 0.70 1.58
CA ALA A 196 9.37 0.91 0.22
C ALA A 196 9.94 -0.16 -0.72
N ASP A 197 11.24 -0.40 -0.68
CA ASP A 197 11.91 -1.40 -1.51
C ASP A 197 11.39 -2.81 -1.21
N ALA A 198 11.17 -3.15 0.07
CA ALA A 198 10.57 -4.41 0.48
C ALA A 198 9.14 -4.59 -0.09
N LEU A 199 8.29 -3.57 0.05
CA LEU A 199 6.93 -3.59 -0.50
C LEU A 199 6.93 -3.67 -2.03
N LEU A 200 7.69 -2.81 -2.70
CA LEU A 200 7.80 -2.77 -4.15
C LEU A 200 8.44 -4.05 -4.70
N GLY A 201 9.28 -4.74 -3.92
CA GLY A 201 9.85 -6.04 -4.26
C GLY A 201 8.79 -7.14 -4.42
N LEU A 202 7.63 -7.04 -3.76
CA LEU A 202 6.55 -8.02 -3.88
C LEU A 202 5.84 -7.96 -5.25
N PHE A 203 5.93 -6.82 -5.95
CA PHE A 203 5.32 -6.64 -7.27
C PHE A 203 6.16 -7.28 -8.37
N GLN A 204 5.68 -8.42 -8.88
CA GLN A 204 6.38 -9.18 -9.92
C GLN A 204 6.42 -8.46 -11.27
N THR A 205 5.34 -7.76 -11.61
CA THR A 205 5.25 -6.97 -12.85
C THR A 205 5.40 -5.51 -12.48
N THR A 206 6.27 -4.80 -13.19
CA THR A 206 6.43 -3.36 -13.06
C THR A 206 6.35 -2.73 -14.45
N ILE A 207 5.52 -1.70 -14.60
CA ILE A 207 5.31 -1.01 -15.87
C ILE A 207 5.78 0.42 -15.71
N PHE A 208 6.89 0.74 -16.37
CA PHE A 208 7.48 2.06 -16.35
C PHE A 208 6.99 2.87 -17.53
N HIS A 209 6.37 4.02 -17.25
CA HIS A 209 6.02 5.02 -18.25
C HIS A 209 7.06 6.15 -18.25
N ALA A 210 6.87 7.14 -19.12
CA ALA A 210 7.73 8.32 -19.18
C ALA A 210 7.88 8.99 -17.81
N ASN A 211 9.11 9.11 -17.32
CA ASN A 211 9.40 9.58 -15.97
C ASN A 211 10.62 10.51 -15.94
N SER A 212 10.51 11.63 -15.22
CA SER A 212 11.56 12.65 -15.09
C SER A 212 12.34 12.59 -13.77
N ASP A 213 11.92 11.76 -12.81
CA ASP A 213 12.60 11.59 -11.53
C ASP A 213 13.82 10.68 -11.68
N ALA A 214 15.01 11.24 -11.43
CA ALA A 214 16.27 10.53 -11.58
C ALA A 214 16.36 9.30 -10.66
N ALA A 215 15.84 9.40 -9.43
CA ALA A 215 15.86 8.30 -8.47
C ALA A 215 15.01 7.12 -8.95
N THR A 216 13.79 7.40 -9.44
CA THR A 216 12.93 6.37 -10.03
C THR A 216 13.55 5.72 -11.27
N ASN A 217 14.18 6.51 -12.14
CA ASN A 217 14.80 5.99 -13.37
C ASN A 217 16.03 5.11 -13.08
N ASP A 218 16.87 5.49 -12.12
CA ASP A 218 18.00 4.67 -11.69
C ASP A 218 17.51 3.39 -10.98
N TRP A 219 16.49 3.48 -10.13
CA TRP A 219 15.84 2.33 -9.52
C TRP A 219 15.28 1.36 -10.58
N ALA A 220 14.61 1.88 -11.61
CA ALA A 220 14.07 1.08 -12.72
C ALA A 220 15.19 0.38 -13.50
N ALA A 221 16.27 1.09 -13.85
CA ALA A 221 17.42 0.52 -14.54
C ALA A 221 18.09 -0.61 -13.72
N LYS A 222 18.29 -0.39 -12.42
CA LYS A 222 18.80 -1.41 -11.48
C LYS A 222 17.89 -2.62 -11.39
N ARG A 223 16.57 -2.42 -11.32
CA ARG A 223 15.57 -3.50 -11.24
C ARG A 223 15.52 -4.36 -12.49
N ILE A 224 15.67 -3.76 -13.67
CA ILE A 224 15.71 -4.50 -14.95
C ILE A 224 17.00 -5.31 -15.10
N GLY A 225 18.12 -4.74 -14.63
CA GLY A 225 19.41 -5.42 -14.53
C GLY A 225 20.48 -4.91 -15.49
N GLN A 226 21.63 -5.59 -15.47
CA GLN A 226 22.84 -5.22 -16.19
C GLN A 226 23.31 -6.36 -17.11
N HIS A 227 24.21 -6.04 -18.03
CA HIS A 227 24.88 -6.99 -18.92
C HIS A 227 26.35 -6.62 -19.11
N TRP A 228 27.16 -7.61 -19.46
CA TRP A 228 28.56 -7.40 -19.82
C TRP A 228 28.64 -6.80 -21.23
N THR A 229 29.45 -5.75 -21.37
CA THR A 229 29.73 -5.07 -22.62
C THR A 229 31.25 -5.02 -22.81
N THR A 230 31.73 -5.61 -23.90
CA THR A 230 33.13 -5.49 -24.32
C THR A 230 33.28 -4.26 -25.20
N THR A 231 34.04 -3.27 -24.73
CA THR A 231 34.38 -2.08 -25.51
C THR A 231 35.73 -2.30 -26.17
N TYR A 232 35.81 -2.10 -27.49
CA TYR A 232 37.05 -2.16 -28.23
C TYR A 232 37.60 -0.75 -28.44
N ASN A 233 38.80 -0.49 -27.94
CA ASN A 233 39.50 0.75 -28.16
C ASN A 233 40.47 0.59 -29.32
N PHE A 234 40.22 1.33 -30.40
CA PHE A 234 41.11 1.40 -31.56
C PHE A 234 41.86 2.72 -31.55
N ASN A 235 43.13 2.69 -31.14
CA ASN A 235 44.01 3.84 -31.24
C ASN A 235 44.79 3.77 -32.56
N SER A 236 44.62 4.77 -33.43
CA SER A 236 45.48 4.99 -34.59
C SER A 236 46.30 6.28 -34.36
N GLY A 237 47.59 6.10 -34.07
CA GLY A 237 48.54 7.21 -33.92
C GLY A 237 49.18 7.57 -35.25
N GLY A 238 48.83 8.71 -35.84
CA GLY A 238 49.47 9.25 -37.05
C GLY A 238 50.75 10.03 -36.71
N GLY A 239 51.90 9.35 -36.64
CA GLY A 239 53.20 9.99 -36.47
C GLY A 239 53.88 10.29 -37.81
N ALA A 240 53.77 11.52 -38.31
CA ALA A 240 54.53 11.96 -39.49
C ALA A 240 55.95 12.41 -39.08
N ARG A 241 56.93 11.48 -39.11
CA ARG A 241 58.36 11.79 -39.30
C ARG A 241 59.15 10.51 -39.62
N ASN A 242 59.87 10.57 -40.75
CA ASN A 242 60.90 9.66 -41.28
C ASN A 242 61.10 8.32 -40.53
N GLY A 243 60.60 7.24 -41.14
CA GLY A 243 60.91 5.85 -40.75
C GLY A 243 59.81 5.11 -39.95
N ALA A 244 58.57 5.60 -39.98
CA ALA A 244 57.51 5.21 -39.05
C ALA A 244 57.05 3.73 -39.17
N ARG A 245 57.26 2.96 -38.09
CA ARG A 245 56.49 1.76 -37.80
C ARG A 245 55.07 2.18 -37.41
N ASN A 246 54.07 1.73 -38.18
CA ASN A 246 52.67 1.79 -37.77
C ASN A 246 52.49 0.91 -36.52
N ASN A 247 52.35 1.52 -35.35
CA ASN A 247 51.97 0.80 -34.13
C ASN A 247 50.44 0.90 -33.97
N SER A 248 49.73 -0.09 -34.49
CA SER A 248 48.30 -0.26 -34.25
C SER A 248 48.10 -1.16 -33.03
N SER A 249 47.64 -0.60 -31.92
CA SER A 249 47.26 -1.36 -30.72
C SER A 249 45.75 -1.43 -30.62
N SER A 250 45.21 -2.65 -30.54
CA SER A 250 43.81 -2.91 -30.22
C SER A 250 43.73 -3.46 -28.80
N GLY A 251 42.98 -2.80 -27.93
CA GLY A 251 42.73 -3.23 -26.56
C GLY A 251 41.23 -3.37 -26.32
N GLY A 252 40.79 -4.51 -25.80
CA GLY A 252 39.42 -4.72 -25.34
C GLY A 252 39.32 -4.51 -23.83
N SER A 253 38.30 -3.79 -23.37
CA SER A 253 37.95 -3.67 -21.95
C SER A 253 36.52 -4.13 -21.74
N GLU A 254 36.31 -5.03 -20.78
CA GLU A 254 34.97 -5.44 -20.37
C GLU A 254 34.43 -4.51 -19.28
N SER A 255 33.17 -4.12 -19.41
CA SER A 255 32.47 -3.29 -18.43
C SER A 255 31.04 -3.79 -18.25
N VAL A 256 30.51 -3.69 -17.03
CA VAL A 256 29.11 -3.98 -16.75
C VAL A 256 28.28 -2.73 -16.99
N GLN A 257 27.24 -2.82 -17.83
CA GLN A 257 26.35 -1.70 -18.15
C GLN A 257 24.88 -2.07 -17.96
N TYR A 258 24.05 -1.08 -17.65
CA TYR A 258 22.60 -1.29 -17.56
C TYR A 258 22.03 -1.79 -18.89
N LYS A 259 21.10 -2.76 -18.82
CA LYS A 259 20.36 -3.20 -20.01
C LYS A 259 19.49 -2.08 -20.60
N ILE A 260 18.97 -1.21 -19.75
CA ILE A 260 18.31 0.03 -20.12
C ILE A 260 18.93 1.17 -19.32
N LEU A 261 19.45 2.18 -20.01
CA LEU A 261 19.97 3.38 -19.37
C LEU A 261 18.85 4.19 -18.73
N PRO A 262 19.07 4.82 -17.56
CA PRO A 262 18.07 5.69 -16.92
C PRO A 262 17.51 6.79 -17.83
N SER A 263 18.31 7.30 -18.77
CA SER A 263 17.88 8.29 -19.76
C SER A 263 16.82 7.77 -20.74
N ALA A 264 16.69 6.45 -20.92
CA ALA A 264 15.67 5.90 -21.80
C ALA A 264 14.24 6.12 -21.25
N PHE A 265 14.07 6.25 -19.94
CA PHE A 265 12.77 6.50 -19.32
C PHE A 265 12.29 7.95 -19.51
N THR A 266 13.20 8.90 -19.74
CA THR A 266 12.85 10.31 -19.98
C THR A 266 12.38 10.56 -21.42
N THR A 267 12.70 9.65 -22.35
CA THR A 267 12.40 9.78 -23.79
C THR A 267 11.17 8.99 -24.24
N LEU A 268 10.52 8.22 -23.35
CA LEU A 268 9.28 7.51 -23.66
C LEU A 268 8.17 8.50 -24.04
N ARG A 269 7.40 8.17 -25.08
CA ARG A 269 6.24 8.98 -25.48
C ARG A 269 5.18 8.97 -24.38
N LYS A 270 4.72 10.17 -24.01
CA LYS A 270 3.57 10.37 -23.13
C LYS A 270 2.29 10.25 -23.93
N GLY A 271 1.18 9.89 -23.29
CA GLY A 271 -0.13 9.96 -23.94
C GLY A 271 -0.52 11.37 -24.35
N GLY A 272 -1.66 11.47 -25.03
CA GLY A 272 -2.29 12.72 -25.45
C GLY A 272 -2.33 12.91 -26.96
N PRO A 273 -3.14 13.88 -27.43
CA PRO A 273 -3.32 14.15 -28.86
C PRO A 273 -2.01 14.38 -29.65
N PRO A 274 -0.97 15.07 -29.11
CA PRO A 274 0.29 15.27 -29.84
C PRO A 274 1.04 13.98 -30.17
N ASN A 275 0.79 12.89 -29.44
CA ASN A 275 1.44 11.60 -29.61
C ASN A 275 0.48 10.54 -30.17
N ASN A 276 -0.60 10.97 -30.86
CA ASN A 276 -1.62 10.09 -31.43
C ASN A 276 -2.27 9.15 -30.41
N LEU A 277 -2.40 9.58 -29.15
CA LEU A 277 -2.91 8.74 -28.06
C LEU A 277 -2.09 7.45 -27.85
N GLU A 278 -0.81 7.45 -28.20
CA GLU A 278 0.11 6.35 -27.96
C GLU A 278 1.01 6.65 -26.76
N VAL A 279 1.15 5.68 -25.86
CA VAL A 279 1.96 5.78 -24.65
C VAL A 279 3.02 4.70 -24.68
N ASP A 280 4.30 5.08 -24.64
CA ASP A 280 5.38 4.09 -24.54
C ASP A 280 5.60 3.68 -23.09
N ALA A 281 5.91 2.40 -22.92
CA ALA A 281 6.20 1.81 -21.64
C ALA A 281 7.29 0.74 -21.74
N ILE A 282 7.98 0.55 -20.62
CA ILE A 282 8.89 -0.56 -20.40
C ILE A 282 8.25 -1.46 -19.36
N VAL A 283 7.85 -2.66 -19.78
CA VAL A 283 7.28 -3.68 -18.89
C VAL A 283 8.40 -4.61 -18.44
N PHE A 284 8.61 -4.70 -17.14
CA PHE A 284 9.52 -5.66 -16.52
C PHE A 284 8.73 -6.71 -15.76
N GLN A 285 9.12 -7.99 -15.90
CA GLN A 285 8.54 -9.07 -15.11
C GLN A 285 9.62 -10.07 -14.68
N GLY A 286 9.79 -10.24 -13.38
CA GLY A 286 10.73 -11.22 -12.81
C GLY A 286 10.41 -12.64 -13.26
N GLY A 287 11.42 -13.39 -13.71
CA GLY A 287 11.28 -14.80 -14.09
C GLY A 287 10.60 -15.07 -15.45
N ARG A 288 10.16 -14.05 -16.20
CA ARG A 288 9.62 -14.20 -17.55
C ARG A 288 10.60 -13.70 -18.59
N ILE A 289 10.82 -14.49 -19.64
CA ILE A 289 11.49 -14.04 -20.86
C ILE A 289 10.40 -13.76 -21.90
N TRP A 290 10.36 -12.53 -22.41
CA TRP A 290 9.40 -12.14 -23.43
C TRP A 290 9.87 -12.63 -24.80
N ARG A 291 9.03 -13.38 -25.52
CA ARG A 291 9.36 -13.87 -26.86
C ARG A 291 9.72 -12.75 -27.84
N ALA A 292 9.11 -11.57 -27.67
CA ALA A 292 9.32 -10.43 -28.55
C ALA A 292 10.68 -9.75 -28.37
N SER A 293 11.25 -9.76 -27.15
CA SER A 293 12.53 -9.09 -26.86
C SER A 293 13.68 -10.07 -26.60
N GLY A 294 13.39 -11.33 -26.27
CA GLY A 294 14.39 -12.27 -25.76
C GLY A 294 14.89 -11.93 -24.35
N GLU A 295 14.27 -10.95 -23.68
CA GLU A 295 14.74 -10.36 -22.44
C GLU A 295 13.68 -10.43 -21.33
N THR A 296 14.07 -10.09 -20.10
CA THR A 296 13.14 -9.99 -18.94
C THR A 296 12.27 -8.73 -18.95
N TYR A 297 12.50 -7.85 -19.93
CA TYR A 297 11.73 -6.65 -20.16
C TYR A 297 11.20 -6.57 -21.60
N LEU A 298 10.14 -5.80 -21.79
CA LEU A 298 9.50 -5.52 -23.07
C LEU A 298 9.28 -4.02 -23.22
N LYS A 299 9.82 -3.43 -24.29
CA LYS A 299 9.43 -2.08 -24.73
C LYS A 299 8.14 -2.23 -25.54
N THR A 300 7.10 -1.52 -25.15
CA THR A 300 5.78 -1.62 -25.79
C THR A 300 5.09 -0.26 -25.84
N THR A 301 4.06 -0.17 -26.66
CA THR A 301 3.20 1.01 -26.77
C THR A 301 1.76 0.62 -26.45
N PHE A 302 1.09 1.40 -25.62
CA PHE A 302 -0.33 1.28 -25.30
C PHE A 302 -1.13 2.36 -26.04
N LYS A 303 -2.34 2.03 -26.48
CA LYS A 303 -3.29 3.02 -26.99
C LYS A 303 -4.10 3.58 -25.82
N GLN A 304 -4.16 4.90 -25.71
CA GLN A 304 -4.96 5.63 -24.74
C GLN A 304 -6.38 5.81 -25.32
N GLY A 305 -7.28 4.88 -25.00
CA GLY A 305 -8.67 4.89 -25.48
C GLY A 305 -9.25 3.50 -25.56
#